data_AF-A0A962HAL7-F1
#
_entry.id   AF-A0A962HAL7-F1
#
_cell.length_a   1.000
_cell.length_b   1.000
_cell.length_c   1.000
_cell.angle_alpha   90.00
_cell.angle_beta   90.00
_cell.angle_gamma   90.00
#
_symmetry.space_group_name_H-M   'P 1'
#
loop_
_entity.id
_entity.type
_entity.pdbx_description
1 polymer ?
#
loop_
_entity_poly.entity_id
_entity_poly.type
_entity_poly.pdbx_seq_one_letter_code
_entity_poly.pdbx_strand_id
1 'polypeptide(L)' 'MDTRFDAELIRRYDRPGPRYTSYPTAPQFHAGFAAEDYAAEARRSNVAARPLSLYLHVPYCRSSCYYCGCNRIITRNR' A
#
# COMPACT_ATOMS: atom_id res chain seq x y z
N MET A 1 -8.54 -22.33 -20.67
CA MET A 1 -8.34 -20.89 -20.93
C MET A 1 -6.92 -20.74 -21.43
N ASP A 2 -6.77 -20.63 -22.74
CA ASP A 2 -5.45 -20.54 -23.39
C ASP A 2 -5.01 -19.07 -23.37
N THR A 3 -4.19 -18.71 -22.39
CA THR A 3 -3.67 -17.35 -22.27
C THR A 3 -2.49 -17.20 -23.24
N ARG A 4 -2.79 -16.85 -24.49
CA ARG A 4 -1.78 -16.63 -25.53
C ARG A 4 -0.92 -15.41 -25.18
N PHE A 5 0.40 -15.59 -25.12
CA PHE A 5 1.34 -14.49 -24.95
C PHE A 5 1.32 -13.55 -26.17
N ASP A 6 1.09 -12.26 -25.93
CA ASP A 6 1.09 -11.22 -26.96
C ASP A 6 2.12 -10.15 -26.61
N ALA A 7 3.30 -10.25 -27.23
CA ALA A 7 4.41 -9.35 -27.00
C ALA A 7 4.12 -7.91 -27.46
N GLU A 8 3.27 -7.74 -28.49
CA GLU A 8 2.93 -6.42 -29.00
C GLU A 8 2.01 -5.69 -28.02
N LEU A 9 1.03 -6.42 -27.47
CA LEU A 9 0.13 -5.89 -26.45
C LEU A 9 0.89 -5.43 -25.20
N ILE A 10 1.83 -6.25 -24.71
CA ILE A 10 2.66 -5.90 -23.55
C ILE A 10 3.47 -4.63 -23.85
N ARG A 11 4.18 -4.57 -24.99
CA ARG A 11 4.96 -3.38 -25.38
C ARG A 11 4.10 -2.12 -25.50
N ARG A 12 2.84 -2.25 -25.91
CA ARG A 12 1.92 -1.10 -26.05
C ARG A 12 1.58 -0.48 -24.70
N TYR A 13 1.40 -1.30 -23.67
CA TYR A 13 0.90 -0.91 -22.35
C TYR A 13 1.93 -0.94 -21.22
N ASP A 14 3.17 -1.36 -21.47
CA ASP A 14 4.30 -1.23 -20.53
C ASP A 14 4.71 0.24 -20.37
N ARG A 15 3.85 0.99 -19.66
CA ARG A 15 3.99 2.41 -19.38
C ARG A 15 3.76 2.64 -17.89
N PRO A 16 4.35 3.70 -17.30
CA PRO A 16 4.08 4.07 -15.92
C PRO A 16 2.57 4.22 -15.68
N GLY A 17 2.05 3.48 -14.70
CA GLY A 17 0.64 3.48 -14.33
C GLY A 17 0.46 3.63 -12.82
N PRO A 18 -0.74 4.01 -12.37
CA PRO A 18 -1.03 4.08 -10.95
C PRO A 18 -0.91 2.70 -10.29
N ARG A 19 -0.30 2.67 -9.12
CA ARG A 19 -0.20 1.46 -8.31
C ARG A 19 -1.52 1.21 -7.60
N TYR A 20 -2.30 0.23 -8.07
CA TYR A 20 -3.58 -0.16 -7.48
C TYR A 20 -3.39 -1.13 -6.31
N THR A 21 -2.91 -0.64 -5.16
CA THR A 21 -2.84 -1.42 -3.92
C THR A 21 -4.08 -1.30 -3.04
N SER A 22 -4.94 -0.31 -3.31
CA SER A 22 -6.21 -0.06 -2.61
C SER A 22 -7.17 0.70 -3.54
N TYR A 23 -8.46 0.70 -3.19
CA TYR A 23 -9.44 1.57 -3.81
C TYR A 23 -10.34 2.21 -2.74
N PRO A 24 -10.46 3.56 -2.70
CA PRO A 24 -9.68 4.54 -3.46
C PRO A 24 -8.17 4.46 -3.18
N THR A 25 -7.36 5.03 -4.08
CA THR A 25 -5.90 5.01 -3.99
C THR A 25 -5.38 6.05 -2.98
N ALA A 26 -4.15 5.89 -2.49
CA ALA A 26 -3.53 6.80 -1.51
C ALA A 26 -3.54 8.30 -1.90
N PRO A 27 -3.42 8.71 -3.19
CA PRO A 27 -3.58 10.12 -3.58
C PRO A 27 -4.93 10.75 -3.25
N GLN A 28 -5.96 9.94 -2.93
CA GLN A 28 -7.26 10.44 -2.47
C GLN A 28 -7.28 10.74 -0.97
N PHE A 29 -6.21 10.45 -0.22
CA PHE A 29 -6.12 10.80 1.19
C PHE A 29 -5.99 12.31 1.35
N HIS A 30 -6.71 12.88 2.32
CA HIS A 30 -6.72 14.30 2.61
C HIS A 30 -6.73 14.55 4.12
N ALA A 31 -6.31 15.75 4.53
CA ALA A 31 -6.22 16.11 5.95
C ALA A 31 -7.58 16.28 6.67
N GLY A 32 -8.70 16.28 5.94
CA GLY A 32 -10.05 16.40 6.51
C GLY A 32 -10.61 15.15 7.21
N PHE A 33 -9.90 14.00 7.17
CA PHE A 33 -10.31 12.81 7.92
C PHE A 33 -9.78 12.91 9.35
N ALA A 34 -10.69 13.01 10.32
CA ALA A 34 -10.36 13.32 11.71
C ALA A 34 -10.37 12.08 12.62
N ALA A 35 -10.02 12.28 13.89
CA ALA A 35 -10.00 11.21 14.88
C ALA A 35 -11.41 10.64 15.15
N GLU A 36 -12.43 11.49 15.08
CA GLU A 36 -13.84 11.13 15.28
C GLU A 36 -14.33 10.18 14.18
N ASP A 37 -13.90 10.42 12.93
CA ASP A 37 -14.21 9.57 11.77
C ASP A 37 -13.60 8.18 11.95
N TYR A 38 -12.32 8.12 12.37
CA TYR A 38 -11.66 6.86 12.68
C TYR A 38 -12.39 6.07 13.77
N ALA A 39 -12.74 6.73 14.87
CA ALA A 39 -13.46 6.09 15.97
C ALA A 39 -14.84 5.58 15.54
N ALA A 40 -15.55 6.32 14.67
CA ALA A 40 -16.82 5.89 14.10
C ALA A 40 -16.67 4.66 13.20
N GLU A 41 -15.65 4.62 12.33
CA GLU A 41 -15.40 3.48 11.45
C GLU A 41 -14.96 2.24 12.25
N ALA A 42 -14.12 2.41 13.27
CA ALA A 42 -13.72 1.32 14.16
C ALA A 42 -14.93 0.70 14.89
N ARG A 43 -15.86 1.53 15.41
CA ARG A 43 -17.11 1.04 16.01
C ARG A 43 -17.96 0.28 15.00
N ARG A 44 -18.12 0.80 13.77
CA ARG A 44 -18.85 0.12 12.69
C ARG A 44 -18.22 -1.22 12.32
N SER A 45 -16.89 -1.29 12.23
CA SER A 45 -16.15 -2.53 11.94
C SER A 45 -16.38 -3.60 13.01
N ASN A 46 -16.38 -3.19 14.30
CA ASN A 46 -16.65 -4.10 15.41
C ASN A 46 -18.06 -4.71 15.37
N VAL A 47 -19.08 -3.94 14.95
CA VAL A 47 -20.45 -4.44 14.78
C VAL A 47 -20.52 -5.55 13.72
N ALA A 48 -19.71 -5.46 12.67
CA ALA A 48 -19.64 -6.48 11.63
C ALA A 48 -18.94 -7.78 12.09
N ALA A 49 -18.38 -7.82 13.31
CA ALA A 49 -17.74 -8.98 13.93
C ALA A 49 -16.70 -9.70 13.03
N ARG A 50 -15.97 -8.93 12.22
CA ARG A 50 -14.95 -9.46 11.31
C ARG A 50 -13.69 -9.83 12.09
N PRO A 51 -12.95 -10.89 11.70
CA PRO A 51 -11.66 -11.20 12.28
C PRO A 51 -10.69 -10.01 12.18
N LEU A 52 -9.93 -9.78 13.25
CA LEU A 52 -8.95 -8.69 13.31
C LEU A 52 -7.66 -9.10 12.59
N SER A 53 -7.16 -8.21 11.73
CA SER A 53 -5.83 -8.29 11.12
C SER A 53 -5.01 -7.11 11.60
N LEU A 54 -3.76 -7.35 12.00
CA LEU A 54 -2.85 -6.34 12.55
C LEU A 54 -1.66 -6.14 11.61
N TYR A 55 -1.35 -4.87 11.32
CA TYR A 55 -0.18 -4.46 10.55
C TYR A 55 0.75 -3.64 11.43
N LEU A 56 2.03 -4.05 11.49
CA LEU A 56 3.09 -3.33 12.18
C LEU A 56 4.19 -2.97 11.18
N HIS A 57 4.52 -1.69 11.07
CA HIS A 57 5.58 -1.22 10.19
C HIS A 57 6.92 -1.18 10.94
N VAL A 58 7.90 -1.96 10.48
CA VAL A 58 9.29 -1.95 11.00
C VAL A 58 10.18 -1.27 9.96
N PRO A 59 10.50 0.03 10.12
CA PRO A 59 11.13 0.80 9.05
C PRO A 59 12.64 0.62 8.97
N TYR A 60 13.30 -0.14 9.85
CA TYR A 60 14.75 -0.10 10.00
C TYR A 60 15.48 -1.04 9.03
N CYS A 61 16.48 -0.52 8.32
CA CYS A 61 17.36 -1.28 7.43
C CYS A 61 18.83 -1.02 7.79
N ARG A 62 19.67 -2.06 7.74
CA ARG A 62 21.12 -1.95 7.99
C ARG A 62 21.84 -1.11 6.93
N SER A 63 21.45 -1.25 5.67
CA SER A 63 22.12 -0.64 4.53
C SER A 63 21.11 -0.13 3.49
N SER A 64 21.58 0.77 2.63
CA SER A 64 20.78 1.28 1.51
C SER A 64 20.83 0.30 0.34
N CYS A 65 19.66 -0.14 -0.11
CA CYS A 65 19.49 -0.84 -1.38
C CYS A 65 19.05 0.18 -2.45
N TYR A 66 19.82 0.33 -3.54
CA TYR A 66 19.56 1.35 -4.56
C TYR A 66 18.22 1.20 -5.30
N TYR A 67 17.66 -0.01 -5.33
CA TYR A 67 16.37 -0.30 -5.98
C TYR A 67 15.14 -0.09 -5.07
N CYS A 68 15.33 0.12 -3.76
CA CYS A 68 14.22 0.04 -2.80
C CYS A 68 13.54 1.41 -2.59
N GLY A 69 12.23 1.45 -2.89
CA GLY A 69 11.35 2.61 -2.68
C GLY A 69 10.39 2.47 -1.49
N CYS A 70 10.71 1.64 -0.49
CA CYS A 70 9.87 1.47 0.69
C CYS A 70 10.01 2.65 1.67
N ASN A 71 8.98 2.90 2.48
CA ASN A 71 9.09 3.76 3.66
C ASN A 71 10.03 3.08 4.67
N ARG A 72 11.25 3.60 4.82
CA ARG A 72 12.30 3.00 5.65
C ARG A 72 13.28 4.06 6.19
N ILE A 73 14.03 3.68 7.20
CA ILE A 73 15.09 4.42 7.86
C ILE A 73 16.35 3.55 7.83
N ILE A 74 17.46 4.09 7.30
CA ILE A 74 18.74 3.38 7.35
C ILE A 74 19.40 3.62 8.70
N THR A 75 19.51 2.57 9.51
CA THR A 75 20.16 2.60 10.81
C THR A 75 21.56 1.99 10.68
N ARG A 76 22.60 2.83 10.77
CA ARG A 76 23.99 2.36 10.89
C ARG A 76 24.35 2.32 12.37
N ASN A 77 24.20 1.15 13.01
CA ASN A 77 24.88 0.91 14.28
C ASN A 77 26.35 0.59 13.97
N ARG A 78 27.24 1.43 14.51
CA ARG A 78 28.66 1.11 14.68
C ARG A 78 28.81 0.17 15.87
#